data_AF-A6N185-F1
#
_entry.id   AF-A6N185-F1
#
_cell.length_a   1.000
_cell.length_b   1.000
_cell.length_c   1.000
_cell.angle_alpha   90.00
_cell.angle_beta   90.00
_cell.angle_gamma   90.00
#
_symmetry.space_group_name_H-M   'P 1'
#
loop_
_entity.id
_entity.type
_entity.pdbx_description
1 polymer ?
#
loop_
_entity_poly.entity_id
_entity_poly.type
_entity_poly.pdbx_seq_one_letter_code
_entity_poly.pdbx_strand_id
1 'polypeptide(L)'
;EKFLGTIPMVFNVVIMSPHGYFAQANVLGYPDTGGQVVYILDQVRAMENEMLLRIKQQGLNITPRILIVTRLLPDATGTTCGQRLEKVLGTEHTHILRVPFRTENGIVRKWISRFEVWPYLETFTDDVAHEIAGEL
;
A
#
# COMPACT_ATOMS: atom_id res chain seq x y z
N GLU A 1 24.44 16.86 -6.71
CA GLU A 1 23.29 16.51 -5.85
C GLU A 1 22.08 17.44 -6.04
N LYS A 2 22.19 18.75 -5.75
CA LYS A 2 21.05 19.69 -5.83
C LYS A 2 20.25 19.63 -7.15
N PHE A 3 20.93 19.57 -8.29
CA PHE A 3 20.28 19.50 -9.60
C PHE A 3 19.44 18.23 -9.80
N LEU A 4 19.99 17.06 -9.48
CA LEU A 4 19.27 15.79 -9.63
C LEU A 4 18.07 15.69 -8.67
N GLY A 5 18.17 16.29 -7.47
CA GLY A 5 17.07 16.33 -6.52
C GLY A 5 15.90 17.22 -6.96
N THR A 6 16.13 18.21 -7.82
CA THR A 6 15.06 19.10 -8.32
C THR A 6 14.30 18.54 -9.53
N ILE A 7 14.86 17.54 -10.22
CA ILE A 7 14.18 16.95 -11.39
C ILE A 7 12.94 16.18 -10.89
N PRO A 8 11.74 16.51 -11.39
CA PRO A 8 10.52 15.82 -10.99
C PRO A 8 10.47 14.45 -11.65
N MET A 9 10.93 13.41 -10.93
CA MET A 9 10.95 12.03 -11.43
C MET A 9 9.93 11.12 -10.75
N VAL A 10 9.51 11.48 -9.53
CA VAL A 10 8.66 10.63 -8.67
C VAL A 10 7.24 11.16 -8.71
N PHE A 11 6.37 10.45 -9.43
CA PHE A 11 4.94 10.78 -9.55
C PHE A 11 4.05 9.65 -9.05
N ASN A 12 4.40 8.42 -9.40
CA ASN A 12 3.73 7.21 -8.96
C ASN A 12 4.66 6.43 -8.02
N VAL A 13 4.16 6.08 -6.83
CA VAL A 13 4.92 5.34 -5.81
C VAL A 13 4.13 4.13 -5.38
N VAL A 14 4.79 2.98 -5.33
CA VAL A 14 4.23 1.71 -4.82
C VAL A 14 5.05 1.29 -3.60
N ILE A 15 4.38 1.04 -2.49
CA ILE A 15 4.98 0.58 -1.23
C ILE A 15 4.44 -0.81 -0.91
N MET A 16 5.30 -1.78 -0.69
CA MET A 16 4.90 -3.17 -0.41
C MET A 16 4.91 -3.45 1.09
N SER A 17 3.79 -3.91 1.64
CA SER A 17 3.67 -4.41 3.03
C SER A 17 2.71 -5.61 3.11
N PRO A 18 3.10 -6.81 2.62
CA PRO A 18 2.16 -7.90 2.36
C PRO A 18 1.61 -8.63 3.60
N HIS A 19 2.33 -8.61 4.72
CA HIS A 19 1.95 -9.35 5.93
C HIS A 19 1.24 -8.46 6.97
N GLY A 20 0.67 -9.10 7.99
CA GLY A 20 -0.04 -8.41 9.08
C GLY A 20 -1.44 -7.94 8.69
N TYR A 21 -2.07 -7.22 9.61
CA TYR A 21 -3.37 -6.58 9.42
C TYR A 21 -3.14 -5.10 9.10
N PHE A 22 -2.99 -4.78 7.83
CA PHE A 22 -2.76 -3.40 7.41
C PHE A 22 -4.09 -2.64 7.27
N ALA A 23 -4.39 -1.78 8.23
CA ALA A 23 -5.53 -0.87 8.22
C ALA A 23 -5.25 0.37 9.09
N GLN A 24 -6.11 1.39 8.98
CA GLN A 24 -5.94 2.65 9.69
C GLN A 24 -6.54 2.68 11.10
N ALA A 25 -7.40 1.71 11.43
CA ALA A 25 -8.04 1.58 12.73
C ALA A 25 -8.26 0.10 13.08
N ASN A 26 -8.45 -0.20 14.37
CA ASN A 26 -8.83 -1.51 14.90
C ASN A 26 -7.87 -2.68 14.60
N VAL A 27 -6.59 -2.40 14.34
CA VAL A 27 -5.59 -3.43 13.99
C VAL A 27 -4.32 -3.43 14.85
N LEU A 28 -4.05 -2.34 15.58
CA LEU A 28 -2.85 -2.26 16.43
C LEU A 28 -2.92 -3.28 17.56
N GLY A 29 -1.85 -4.07 17.71
CA GLY A 29 -1.77 -5.17 18.69
C GLY A 29 -2.13 -6.54 18.12
N TYR A 30 -2.60 -6.63 16.86
CA TYR A 30 -2.80 -7.91 16.20
C TYR A 30 -1.46 -8.55 15.83
N PRO A 31 -1.39 -9.89 15.68
CA PRO A 31 -0.18 -10.56 15.21
C PRO A 31 0.36 -9.92 13.92
N ASP A 32 1.68 -9.76 13.87
CA ASP A 32 2.41 -9.14 12.74
C ASP A 32 1.98 -7.70 12.42
N THR A 33 1.32 -7.00 13.36
CA THR A 33 0.78 -5.65 13.16
C THR A 33 1.28 -4.71 14.25
N GLY A 34 2.09 -3.73 13.87
CA GLY A 34 2.72 -2.82 14.85
C GLY A 34 3.38 -1.62 14.19
N GLY A 35 4.60 -1.31 14.62
CA GLY A 35 5.32 -0.10 14.20
C GLY A 35 5.47 0.07 12.69
N GLN A 36 5.55 -1.01 11.92
CA GLN A 36 5.61 -0.95 10.45
C GLN A 36 4.38 -0.29 9.82
N VAL A 37 3.18 -0.56 10.34
CA VAL A 37 1.94 0.06 9.82
C VAL A 37 1.93 1.55 10.10
N VAL A 38 2.25 1.93 11.35
CA VAL A 38 2.34 3.33 11.76
C VAL A 38 3.39 4.07 10.94
N TYR A 39 4.58 3.46 10.78
CA TYR A 39 5.67 4.03 10.00
C TYR A 39 5.27 4.32 8.56
N ILE A 40 4.65 3.35 7.87
CA ILE A 40 4.24 3.54 6.47
C ILE A 40 3.14 4.60 6.37
N LEU A 41 2.15 4.60 7.27
CA LEU A 41 1.07 5.59 7.25
C LEU A 41 1.58 7.01 7.46
N ASP A 42 2.55 7.22 8.34
CA ASP A 42 3.18 8.53 8.54
C ASP A 42 4.09 8.91 7.37
N GLN A 43 4.83 7.94 6.83
CA GLN A 43 5.70 8.13 5.67
C GLN A 43 4.92 8.63 4.45
N VAL A 44 3.80 8.01 4.11
CA VAL A 44 3.05 8.38 2.90
C VAL A 44 2.42 9.77 3.00
N ARG A 45 2.01 10.20 4.19
CA ARG A 45 1.50 11.57 4.42
C ARG A 45 2.60 12.60 4.17
N ALA A 46 3.79 12.38 4.71
CA ALA A 46 4.93 13.26 4.48
C ALA A 46 5.35 13.24 3.00
N MET A 47 5.37 12.06 2.39
CA MET A 47 5.77 11.86 0.99
C MET A 47 4.82 12.55 0.00
N GLU A 48 3.51 12.41 0.18
CA GLU A 48 2.53 13.04 -0.71
C GLU A 48 2.65 14.57 -0.69
N ASN A 49 2.80 15.16 0.50
CA ASN A 49 2.99 16.59 0.66
C ASN A 49 4.25 17.10 -0.07
N GLU A 50 5.36 16.37 0.06
CA GLU A 50 6.62 16.72 -0.63
C GLU A 50 6.51 16.54 -2.15
N MET A 51 5.83 15.48 -2.62
CA MET A 51 5.59 15.26 -4.04
C MET A 51 4.76 16.39 -4.65
N LEU A 52 3.65 16.76 -4.01
CA LEU A 52 2.81 17.89 -4.43
C LEU A 52 3.59 19.20 -4.49
N LEU A 53 4.42 19.47 -3.47
CA LEU A 53 5.26 20.66 -3.42
C LEU A 53 6.23 20.70 -4.61
N ARG A 54 6.94 19.59 -4.89
CA ARG A 54 7.91 19.52 -5.99
C ARG A 54 7.26 19.65 -7.36
N ILE A 55 6.15 18.96 -7.59
CA ILE A 55 5.38 19.04 -8.84
C ILE A 55 5.00 20.49 -9.11
N LYS A 56 4.47 21.19 -8.09
CA LYS A 56 4.09 22.61 -8.19
C LYS A 56 5.30 23.52 -8.44
N GLN A 57 6.41 23.32 -7.75
CA GLN A 57 7.63 24.11 -7.91
C GLN A 57 8.23 24.00 -9.32
N GLN A 58 8.06 22.85 -9.98
CA GLN A 58 8.51 22.62 -11.35
C GLN A 58 7.48 23.06 -12.41
N GLY A 59 6.36 23.65 -12.00
CA GLY A 59 5.32 24.14 -12.91
C GLY A 59 4.55 23.03 -13.63
N LEU A 60 4.55 21.81 -13.10
CA LEU A 60 3.83 20.67 -13.66
C LEU A 60 2.41 20.58 -13.07
N ASN A 61 1.47 20.04 -13.85
CA ASN A 61 0.09 19.79 -13.43
C ASN A 61 -0.21 18.28 -13.36
N ILE A 62 0.73 17.51 -12.82
CA ILE A 62 0.60 16.06 -12.66
C ILE A 62 -0.03 15.77 -11.29
N THR A 63 -0.98 14.85 -11.23
CA THR A 63 -1.52 14.36 -9.95
C THR A 63 -0.66 13.19 -9.49
N PRO A 64 0.00 13.24 -8.32
CA PRO A 64 0.77 12.11 -7.82
C PRO A 64 -0.16 10.96 -7.44
N ARG A 65 0.37 9.75 -7.34
CA ARG A 65 -0.36 8.57 -6.85
C ARG A 65 0.54 7.73 -5.96
N ILE A 66 0.07 7.40 -4.77
CA ILE A 66 0.79 6.51 -3.85
C ILE A 66 -0.11 5.32 -3.52
N LEU A 67 0.40 4.11 -3.74
CA LEU A 67 -0.29 2.86 -3.44
C LEU A 67 0.48 2.07 -2.39
N ILE A 68 -0.13 1.86 -1.22
CA ILE A 68 0.35 0.90 -0.22
C ILE A 68 -0.28 -0.44 -0.55
N VAL A 69 0.51 -1.36 -1.09
CA VAL A 69 0.06 -2.69 -1.48
C VAL A 69 0.23 -3.65 -0.31
N THR A 70 -0.85 -4.30 0.06
CA THR A 70 -0.91 -5.26 1.15
C THR A 70 -1.88 -6.40 0.82
N ARG A 71 -1.96 -7.40 1.69
CA ARG A 71 -2.84 -8.54 1.49
C ARG A 71 -4.30 -8.19 1.82
N LEU A 72 -5.21 -8.64 0.98
CA LEU A 72 -6.65 -8.67 1.25
C LEU A 72 -6.97 -9.79 2.24
N LEU A 73 -7.63 -9.46 3.35
CA LEU A 73 -8.10 -10.40 4.37
C LEU A 73 -9.63 -10.33 4.47
N PRO A 74 -10.37 -11.14 3.68
CA PRO A 74 -11.84 -11.06 3.60
C PRO A 74 -12.55 -11.36 4.93
N ASP A 75 -11.95 -12.22 5.76
CA ASP A 75 -12.58 -12.70 6.99
C ASP A 75 -12.18 -11.87 8.24
N ALA A 76 -11.40 -10.80 8.07
CA ALA A 76 -10.93 -9.94 9.16
C ALA A 76 -12.02 -8.94 9.62
N THR A 77 -13.03 -9.45 10.34
CA THR A 77 -14.16 -8.66 10.86
C THR A 77 -13.72 -7.56 11.82
N GLY A 78 -14.41 -6.41 11.80
CA GLY A 78 -14.09 -5.25 12.65
C GLY A 78 -12.95 -4.37 12.13
N THR A 79 -12.35 -4.76 11.00
CA THR A 79 -11.29 -4.03 10.31
C THR A 79 -11.71 -3.72 8.87
N THR A 80 -10.94 -2.87 8.18
CA THR A 80 -11.08 -2.63 6.74
C THR A 80 -10.17 -3.52 5.89
N CYS A 81 -9.52 -4.55 6.47
CA CYS A 81 -8.57 -5.39 5.73
C CYS A 81 -9.21 -6.21 4.59
N GLY A 82 -10.54 -6.32 4.55
CA GLY A 82 -11.30 -6.91 3.45
C GLY A 82 -11.71 -5.92 2.34
N GLN A 83 -11.41 -4.63 2.47
CA GLN A 83 -11.72 -3.60 1.47
C GLN A 83 -10.58 -3.48 0.46
N ARG A 84 -10.85 -3.73 -0.82
CA ARG A 84 -9.84 -3.69 -1.91
C ARG A 84 -9.08 -2.38 -1.95
N LEU A 85 -9.77 -1.24 -1.93
CA LEU A 85 -9.16 0.08 -2.05
C LEU A 85 -9.65 0.99 -0.92
N GLU A 86 -8.72 1.55 -0.15
CA GLU A 86 -9.03 2.43 0.99
C GLU A 86 -8.16 3.69 0.94
N LYS A 87 -8.78 4.87 0.98
CA LYS A 87 -8.06 6.15 1.03
C LYS A 87 -7.36 6.32 2.37
N VAL A 88 -6.09 6.74 2.36
CA VAL A 88 -5.35 7.06 3.59
C VAL A 88 -5.83 8.40 4.15
N LEU A 89 -6.16 8.43 5.44
CA LEU A 89 -6.60 9.62 6.17
C LEU A 89 -5.48 10.66 6.20
N GLY A 90 -5.86 11.91 5.89
CA GLY A 90 -4.94 13.04 5.81
C GLY A 90 -4.13 13.10 4.50
N THR A 91 -4.57 12.40 3.46
CA THR A 91 -3.98 12.43 2.12
C THR A 91 -5.06 12.62 1.07
N GLU A 92 -4.70 13.04 -0.15
CA GLU A 92 -5.62 13.18 -1.27
C GLU A 92 -5.48 12.08 -2.32
N HIS A 93 -4.26 11.61 -2.56
CA HIS A 93 -3.91 10.72 -3.66
C HIS A 93 -3.24 9.41 -3.20
N THR A 94 -3.27 9.14 -1.90
CA THR A 94 -2.69 7.93 -1.31
C THR A 94 -3.76 6.92 -0.92
N HIS A 95 -3.59 5.68 -1.37
CA HIS A 95 -4.54 4.60 -1.11
C HIS A 95 -3.82 3.33 -0.67
N ILE A 96 -4.49 2.54 0.17
CA ILE A 96 -4.14 1.16 0.47
C ILE A 96 -4.84 0.30 -0.59
N LEU A 97 -4.04 -0.46 -1.36
CA LEU A 97 -4.50 -1.44 -2.34
C LEU A 97 -4.30 -2.84 -1.77
N ARG A 98 -5.39 -3.60 -1.66
CA ARG A 98 -5.40 -4.94 -1.07
C ARG A 98 -5.63 -5.98 -2.13
N VAL A 99 -4.64 -6.86 -2.28
CA VAL A 99 -4.67 -7.97 -3.26
C VAL A 99 -4.74 -9.29 -2.49
N PRO A 100 -5.61 -10.23 -2.86
CA PRO A 100 -5.71 -11.51 -2.16
C PRO A 100 -4.49 -12.39 -2.43
N PHE A 101 -4.12 -13.22 -1.46
CA PHE A 101 -3.30 -14.39 -1.76
C PHE A 101 -4.18 -15.45 -2.44
N ARG A 102 -3.60 -16.18 -3.39
CA ARG A 102 -4.29 -17.22 -4.14
C ARG A 102 -3.43 -18.48 -4.25
N THR A 103 -4.11 -19.61 -4.42
CA THR A 103 -3.54 -20.88 -4.87
C THR A 103 -4.39 -21.41 -6.02
N GLU A 104 -4.05 -22.57 -6.55
CA GLU A 104 -4.88 -23.29 -7.55
C GLU A 104 -6.34 -23.50 -7.07
N ASN A 105 -6.56 -23.57 -5.76
CA ASN A 105 -7.88 -23.74 -5.15
C ASN A 105 -8.64 -22.42 -4.91
N GLY A 106 -8.08 -21.28 -5.35
CA GLY A 106 -8.70 -19.95 -5.22
C GLY A 106 -8.09 -19.09 -4.11
N ILE A 107 -8.87 -18.12 -3.62
CA ILE A 107 -8.40 -17.11 -2.65
C ILE A 107 -8.17 -17.73 -1.27
N VAL A 108 -7.00 -17.44 -0.68
CA VAL A 108 -6.66 -17.81 0.69
C VAL A 108 -7.17 -16.75 1.65
N ARG A 109 -8.27 -17.05 2.34
CA ARG A 109 -9.02 -16.07 3.15
C ARG A 109 -8.46 -15.85 4.55
N LYS A 110 -7.96 -16.91 5.20
CA LYS A 110 -7.44 -16.87 6.57
C LYS A 110 -6.16 -16.03 6.68
N TRP A 111 -5.97 -15.37 7.81
CA TRP A 111 -4.67 -14.75 8.12
C TRP A 111 -3.55 -15.80 8.16
N ILE A 112 -2.35 -15.41 7.76
CA ILE A 112 -1.15 -16.25 7.71
C ILE A 112 -0.02 -15.46 8.39
N SER A 113 0.76 -16.14 9.22
CA SER A 113 1.92 -15.52 9.85
C SER A 113 2.95 -15.09 8.81
N ARG A 114 3.64 -13.97 9.05
CA ARG A 114 4.77 -13.48 8.24
C ARG A 114 5.87 -14.53 8.01
N PHE A 115 5.98 -15.55 8.86
CA PHE A 115 6.92 -16.64 8.68
C PHE A 115 6.49 -17.69 7.65
N GLU A 116 5.22 -17.67 7.24
CA GLU A 116 4.59 -18.69 6.39
C GLU A 116 4.02 -18.11 5.09
N VAL A 117 4.24 -16.82 4.81
CA VAL A 117 3.71 -16.16 3.59
C VAL A 117 4.47 -16.52 2.31
N TRP A 118 5.67 -17.09 2.42
CA TRP A 118 6.57 -17.34 1.29
C TRP A 118 5.95 -18.04 0.09
N PRO A 119 5.15 -19.11 0.26
CA PRO A 119 4.59 -19.85 -0.88
C PRO A 119 3.62 -19.03 -1.74
N TYR A 120 3.14 -17.88 -1.25
CA TYR A 120 2.14 -17.07 -1.93
C TYR A 120 2.74 -15.85 -2.65
N LEU A 121 4.01 -15.51 -2.39
CA LEU A 121 4.58 -14.24 -2.82
C LEU A 121 4.77 -14.13 -4.34
N GLU A 122 5.01 -15.25 -5.04
CA GLU A 122 5.16 -15.26 -6.48
C GLU A 122 3.83 -14.91 -7.17
N THR A 123 2.78 -15.71 -6.95
CA THR A 123 1.42 -15.41 -7.44
C THR A 123 0.93 -14.04 -7.00
N PHE A 124 1.23 -13.64 -5.75
CA PHE A 124 0.85 -12.32 -5.26
C PHE A 124 1.55 -11.19 -6.04
N THR A 125 2.80 -11.37 -6.46
CA THR A 125 3.52 -10.36 -7.24
C THR A 125 2.88 -10.18 -8.62
N ASP A 126 2.50 -11.28 -9.28
CA ASP A 126 1.81 -11.23 -10.58
C ASP A 126 0.43 -10.57 -10.46
N ASP A 127 -0.34 -10.95 -9.45
CA ASP A 127 -1.66 -10.35 -9.18
C ASP A 127 -1.52 -8.85 -8.86
N VAL A 128 -0.53 -8.48 -8.04
CA VAL A 128 -0.23 -7.07 -7.70
C VAL A 128 0.14 -6.26 -8.94
N ALA A 129 0.94 -6.80 -9.85
CA ALA A 129 1.31 -6.10 -11.08
C ALA A 129 0.06 -5.76 -11.93
N HIS A 130 -0.88 -6.72 -12.06
CA HIS A 130 -2.14 -6.50 -12.76
C HIS A 130 -3.03 -5.46 -12.07
N GLU A 131 -3.14 -5.51 -10.74
CA GLU A 131 -3.97 -4.60 -9.97
C GLU A 131 -3.42 -3.17 -9.97
N ILE A 132 -2.10 -3.01 -9.88
CA ILE A 132 -1.42 -1.70 -9.98
C ILE A 132 -1.63 -1.09 -11.36
N ALA A 133 -1.56 -1.88 -12.44
CA ALA A 133 -1.76 -1.40 -13.80
C ALA A 133 -3.16 -0.82 -14.05
N GLY A 134 -4.15 -1.18 -13.24
CA GLY A 134 -5.49 -0.57 -13.28
C GLY A 134 -5.63 0.71 -12.44
N GLU A 135 -4.65 1.03 -11.60
CA GLU A 135 -4.72 2.11 -10.59
C GLU A 135 -3.71 3.24 -10.81
N LEU A 136 -2.72 3.05 -11.69
CA LEU A 136 -1.68 4.01 -12.09
C LEU A 136 -1.89 4.47 -13.54
#